data_AF-A0A935PIH6-F1
#
_entry.id   AF-A0A935PIH6-F1
#
_cell.length_a   1.000
_cell.length_b   1.000
_cell.length_c   1.000
_cell.angle_alpha   90.00
_cell.angle_beta   90.00
_cell.angle_gamma   90.00
#
_symmetry.space_group_name_H-M   'P 1'
#
loop_
_entity.id
_entity.type
_entity.pdbx_description
1 polymer ?
#
loop_
_entity_poly.entity_id
_entity_poly.type
_entity_poly.pdbx_seq_one_letter_code
_entity_poly.pdbx_strand_id
1 'polypeptide(L)'
;MPTRSFPNVWFLHSENRWRDLNVLAMHDRGSLTLHDDSLEFVGKKGTVMVTAVHRITFGKQGRDFVNNWVKIEYGDSKTAFFADGSYFGWGGFFGGTRTLLRAVQHLAPVALSTHSNH
;
A
#
# COMPACT_ATOMS: atom_id res chain seq x y z
N MET A 1 -11.33 5.39 -16.98
CA MET A 1 -10.13 6.23 -17.18
C MET A 1 -9.27 6.08 -15.93
N PRO A 2 -7.93 6.03 -15.98
CA PRO A 2 -7.13 6.00 -14.76
C PRO A 2 -7.37 7.28 -13.97
N THR A 3 -7.83 7.13 -12.73
CA THR A 3 -8.26 8.26 -11.90
C THR A 3 -7.07 8.93 -11.24
N ARG A 4 -6.00 8.18 -10.97
CA ARG A 4 -4.73 8.72 -10.44
C ARG A 4 -3.59 7.74 -10.62
N SER A 5 -2.35 8.22 -10.83
CA SER A 5 -1.16 7.37 -10.83
C SER A 5 -0.09 7.94 -9.91
N PHE A 6 0.60 7.05 -9.20
CA PHE A 6 1.67 7.35 -8.26
C PHE A 6 2.96 6.69 -8.76
N PRO A 7 3.94 7.46 -9.25
CA PRO A 7 5.24 6.90 -9.61
C PRO A 7 6.06 6.60 -8.35
N ASN A 8 7.06 5.74 -8.47
CA ASN A 8 8.03 5.42 -7.41
C ASN A 8 7.45 4.80 -6.13
N VAL A 9 6.40 4.00 -6.27
CA VAL A 9 5.79 3.27 -5.16
C VAL A 9 6.63 2.04 -4.84
N TRP A 10 6.94 1.86 -3.56
CA TRP A 10 7.56 0.66 -3.01
C TRP A 10 6.50 -0.40 -2.76
N PHE A 11 6.83 -1.64 -3.07
CA PHE A 11 5.92 -2.76 -2.97
C PHE A 11 6.53 -3.95 -2.23
N LEU A 12 5.70 -4.60 -1.40
CA LEU A 12 5.98 -5.88 -0.74
C LEU A 12 4.77 -6.82 -0.88
N HIS A 13 5.06 -8.07 -1.26
CA HIS A 13 4.07 -9.16 -1.39
C HIS A 13 3.67 -9.79 -0.04
N SER A 14 4.41 -9.52 1.03
CA SER A 14 4.20 -10.11 2.35
C SER A 14 4.92 -9.30 3.43
N GLU A 15 4.61 -9.58 4.70
CA GLU A 15 5.30 -8.94 5.82
C GLU A 15 6.79 -9.23 5.81
N ASN A 16 7.60 -8.16 5.94
CA ASN A 16 9.04 -8.29 6.06
C ASN A 16 9.38 -8.91 7.43
N ARG A 17 9.72 -10.21 7.45
CA ARG A 17 9.99 -10.98 8.68
C ARG A 17 11.48 -10.93 9.01
N TRP A 18 11.82 -10.94 10.30
CA TRP A 18 13.20 -10.90 10.83
C TRP A 18 14.17 -11.94 10.25
N ARG A 19 13.66 -13.03 9.65
CA ARG A 19 14.45 -14.11 9.03
C ARG A 19 14.84 -13.83 7.57
N ASP A 20 14.11 -12.95 6.90
CA ASP A 20 14.43 -12.56 5.53
C ASP A 20 15.46 -11.43 5.63
N LEU A 21 16.73 -11.75 5.40
CA LEU A 21 17.88 -10.84 5.42
C LEU A 21 17.83 -9.77 4.29
N ASN A 22 16.66 -9.20 4.02
CA ASN A 22 16.48 -8.14 3.05
C ASN A 22 17.07 -6.84 3.62
N VAL A 23 18.23 -6.47 3.08
CA VAL A 23 18.93 -5.21 3.37
C VAL A 23 18.14 -4.00 2.87
N LEU A 24 17.21 -4.21 1.93
CA LEU A 24 16.34 -3.18 1.36
C LEU A 24 14.95 -3.22 2.01
N ALA A 25 14.38 -2.03 2.28
CA ALA A 25 13.04 -1.87 2.86
C ALA A 25 11.90 -2.35 1.94
N MET A 26 12.18 -2.71 0.67
CA MET A 26 11.20 -3.03 -0.36
C MET A 26 11.61 -4.25 -1.20
N HIS A 27 10.64 -4.96 -1.77
CA HIS A 27 10.90 -6.08 -2.69
C HIS A 27 10.86 -5.65 -4.16
N ASP A 28 10.03 -4.66 -4.49
CA ASP A 28 9.96 -4.07 -5.82
C ASP A 28 9.64 -2.56 -5.74
N ARG A 29 9.95 -1.83 -6.82
CA ARG A 29 9.62 -0.42 -7.00
C ARG A 29 9.00 -0.23 -8.38
N GLY A 30 7.91 0.51 -8.43
CA GLY A 30 7.14 0.69 -9.64
C GLY A 30 6.22 1.90 -9.61
N SER A 31 5.17 1.82 -10.41
CA SER A 31 4.09 2.80 -10.43
C SER A 31 2.80 2.13 -9.98
N LEU A 32 2.02 2.83 -9.16
CA LEU A 32 0.69 2.39 -8.73
C LEU A 32 -0.36 3.25 -9.42
N THR A 33 -1.21 2.63 -10.22
CA THR A 33 -2.33 3.28 -10.88
C THR A 33 -3.62 2.90 -10.16
N LEU A 34 -4.43 3.91 -9.86
CA LEU A 34 -5.77 3.76 -9.29
C LEU A 34 -6.79 3.81 -10.42
N HIS A 35 -7.63 2.80 -10.42
CA HIS A 35 -8.88 2.74 -11.16
C HIS A 35 -10.04 2.95 -10.18
N ASP A 36 -11.26 2.98 -10.69
CA ASP A 36 -12.44 3.32 -9.89
C ASP A 36 -12.75 2.26 -8.81
N ASP A 37 -12.38 0.99 -9.06
CA ASP A 37 -12.67 -0.17 -8.20
C ASP A 37 -11.44 -1.05 -7.91
N SER A 38 -10.27 -0.67 -8.43
CA SER A 38 -9.10 -1.53 -8.47
C SER A 38 -7.80 -0.74 -8.47
N LEU A 39 -6.72 -1.42 -8.07
CA LEU A 39 -5.36 -0.88 -8.13
C LEU A 39 -4.51 -1.76 -9.02
N GLU A 40 -3.75 -1.13 -9.89
CA GLU A 40 -2.73 -1.80 -10.69
C GLU A 40 -1.36 -1.30 -10.26
N PHE A 41 -0.53 -2.19 -9.74
CA PHE A 41 0.88 -1.92 -9.50
C PHE A 41 1.72 -2.52 -10.62
N VAL A 42 2.49 -1.68 -11.30
CA VAL A 42 3.46 -2.12 -12.33
C VAL A 42 4.86 -1.90 -11.79
N GLY A 43 5.48 -2.98 -11.33
CA GLY A 43 6.85 -3.02 -10.82
C GLY A 43 7.86 -3.48 -11.86
N LYS A 44 9.13 -3.54 -11.47
CA LYS A 44 10.19 -4.10 -12.35
C LYS A 44 10.12 -5.62 -12.42
N LYS A 45 9.59 -6.27 -11.38
CA LYS A 45 9.51 -7.73 -11.27
C LYS A 45 8.17 -8.30 -11.75
N GLY A 46 7.18 -7.45 -12.01
CA GLY A 46 5.89 -7.84 -12.55
C GLY A 46 4.78 -6.85 -12.25
N THR A 47 3.58 -7.20 -12.70
CA THR A 47 2.35 -6.45 -12.46
C THR A 47 1.49 -7.15 -11.42
N VAL A 48 0.93 -6.39 -10.48
CA VAL A 48 0.01 -6.86 -9.45
C VAL A 48 -1.31 -6.11 -9.58
N MET A 49 -2.39 -6.85 -9.82
CA MET A 49 -3.74 -6.31 -9.82
C MET A 49 -4.39 -6.59 -8.46
N VAL A 50 -4.89 -5.55 -7.82
CA VAL A 50 -5.59 -5.59 -6.53
C VAL A 50 -7.05 -5.23 -6.80
N THR A 51 -7.92 -6.21 -6.64
CA THR A 51 -9.38 -6.10 -6.75
C THR A 51 -10.01 -6.66 -5.48
N ALA A 52 -11.28 -6.32 -5.22
CA ALA A 52 -12.01 -6.76 -4.02
C ALA A 52 -11.24 -6.44 -2.73
N VAL A 53 -10.95 -5.15 -2.52
CA VAL A 53 -10.29 -4.69 -1.30
C VAL A 53 -11.22 -4.89 -0.11
N HIS A 54 -10.74 -5.57 0.92
CA HIS A 54 -11.47 -5.84 2.15
C HIS A 54 -11.09 -4.86 3.27
N ARG A 55 -9.80 -4.58 3.40
CA ARG A 55 -9.29 -3.76 4.50
C ARG A 55 -8.05 -3.00 4.09
N ILE A 56 -7.98 -1.74 4.50
CA ILE A 56 -6.80 -0.89 4.33
C ILE A 56 -6.32 -0.46 5.71
N THR A 57 -5.04 -0.68 6.00
CA THR A 57 -4.40 -0.27 7.26
C THR A 57 -3.19 0.59 6.95
N PHE A 58 -2.96 1.63 7.75
CA PHE A 58 -1.81 2.52 7.63
C PHE A 58 -0.97 2.45 8.90
N GLY A 59 0.32 2.16 8.75
CA GLY A 59 1.22 2.11 9.90
C GLY A 59 2.59 1.56 9.57
N LYS A 60 3.41 1.38 10.61
CA LYS A 60 4.74 0.81 10.49
C LYS A 60 4.66 -0.69 10.23
N GLN A 61 5.65 -1.24 9.52
CA GLN A 61 5.66 -2.65 9.14
C GLN A 61 6.99 -3.31 9.51
N GLY A 62 6.93 -4.40 10.28
CA GLY A 62 8.10 -5.23 10.60
C GLY A 62 9.25 -4.44 11.21
N ARG A 63 10.44 -4.52 10.60
CA ARG A 63 11.66 -3.81 11.02
C ARG A 63 11.74 -2.36 10.49
N ASP A 64 10.84 -1.96 9.60
CA ASP A 64 10.80 -0.60 9.09
C ASP A 64 10.04 0.30 10.07
N PHE A 65 10.78 0.82 11.05
CA PHE A 65 10.27 1.77 12.03
C PHE A 65 10.27 3.22 11.53
N VAL A 66 10.83 3.46 10.35
CA VAL A 66 11.04 4.79 9.79
C VAL A 66 9.89 5.15 8.86
N ASN A 67 9.45 4.22 8.02
CA ASN A 67 8.42 4.48 7.03
C ASN A 67 7.04 3.97 7.45
N ASN A 68 6.02 4.74 7.12
CA ASN A 68 4.65 4.25 7.16
C ASN A 68 4.32 3.55 5.85
N TRP A 69 3.58 2.46 5.96
CA TRP A 69 3.13 1.60 4.87
C TRP A 69 1.61 1.55 4.84
N VAL A 70 1.05 1.46 3.65
CA VAL A 70 -0.36 1.15 3.40
C VAL A 70 -0.46 -0.34 3.13
N LYS A 71 -1.00 -1.08 4.10
CA LYS A 71 -1.37 -2.48 3.96
C LYS A 71 -2.76 -2.57 3.35
N ILE A 72 -2.91 -3.35 2.30
CA ILE A 72 -4.18 -3.64 1.64
C ILE A 72 -4.41 -5.16 1.71
N GLU A 73 -5.53 -5.55 2.28
CA GLU A 73 -6.02 -6.92 2.30
C GLU A 73 -7.11 -7.04 1.24
N TYR A 74 -6.98 -8.00 0.32
CA TYR A 74 -7.80 -8.07 -0.88
C TYR A 74 -7.98 -9.51 -1.38
N GLY A 75 -9.10 -9.77 -2.07
CA GLY A 75 -9.46 -11.10 -2.56
C GLY A 75 -9.42 -12.17 -1.46
N ASP A 76 -9.06 -13.40 -1.83
CA ASP A 76 -8.95 -14.53 -0.89
C ASP A 76 -7.73 -14.41 0.05
N SER A 77 -7.79 -13.46 0.99
CA SER A 77 -6.80 -13.24 2.05
C SER A 77 -5.39 -12.86 1.57
N LYS A 78 -5.27 -12.24 0.39
CA LYS A 78 -3.99 -11.70 -0.08
C LYS A 78 -3.69 -10.38 0.61
N THR A 79 -2.40 -10.10 0.80
CA THR A 79 -1.93 -8.84 1.40
C THR A 79 -0.90 -8.19 0.50
N ALA A 80 -1.07 -6.90 0.26
CA ALA A 80 -0.11 -6.07 -0.46
C ALA A 80 0.26 -4.88 0.42
N PHE A 81 1.54 -4.50 0.41
CA PHE A 81 2.00 -3.32 1.13
C PHE A 81 2.59 -2.33 0.15
N PHE A 82 2.16 -1.08 0.27
CA PHE A 82 2.58 0.03 -0.57
C PHE A 82 3.11 1.18 0.29
N ALA A 83 4.23 1.76 -0.12
CA ALA A 83 4.74 2.99 0.47
C ALA A 83 5.20 3.96 -0.62
N ASP A 84 5.13 5.26 -0.33
CA ASP A 84 5.70 6.25 -1.22
C ASP A 84 7.23 6.23 -1.08
N GLY A 85 7.89 5.74 -2.14
CA GLY A 85 9.33 5.63 -2.24
C GLY A 85 10.04 6.87 -2.77
N SER A 86 9.30 7.96 -3.00
CA SER A 86 9.86 9.23 -3.44
C SER A 86 10.94 9.73 -2.48
N TYR A 87 11.88 10.53 -2.99
CA TYR A 87 13.03 11.02 -2.21
C TYR A 87 13.82 9.91 -1.50
N PHE A 88 14.09 8.78 -2.17
CA PHE A 88 14.85 7.65 -1.60
C PHE A 88 14.26 7.07 -0.30
N GLY A 89 12.94 7.16 -0.12
CA GLY A 89 12.25 6.66 1.08
C GLY A 89 11.85 7.73 2.10
N TRP A 90 12.28 8.98 1.92
CA TRP A 90 11.81 10.09 2.77
C TRP A 90 10.39 10.56 2.39
N GLY A 91 9.84 10.13 1.25
CA GLY A 91 8.47 10.43 0.84
C GLY A 91 7.42 10.05 1.87
N GLY A 92 7.61 8.94 2.60
CA GLY A 92 6.76 8.55 3.73
C GLY A 92 6.81 9.50 4.93
N PHE A 93 7.95 10.14 5.17
CA PHE A 93 8.16 11.13 6.24
C PHE A 93 7.53 12.49 5.89
N PHE A 94 7.60 12.91 4.62
CA PHE A 94 6.96 14.14 4.13
C PHE A 94 5.46 14.00 3.82
N GLY A 95 4.84 12.86 4.13
CA GLY A 95 3.40 12.65 3.98
C GLY A 95 2.94 12.11 2.63
N GLY A 96 3.86 11.70 1.75
CA GLY A 96 3.55 11.04 0.48
C GLY A 96 2.71 9.78 0.65
N THR A 97 3.05 8.92 1.62
CA THR A 97 2.24 7.74 1.93
C THR A 97 0.84 8.09 2.45
N ARG A 98 0.64 9.24 3.12
CA ARG A 98 -0.71 9.69 3.52
C ARG A 98 -1.56 10.07 2.31
N THR A 99 -0.96 10.63 1.27
CA THR A 99 -1.64 10.92 0.01
C THR A 99 -2.06 9.62 -0.67
N LEU A 100 -1.20 8.61 -0.67
CA LEU A 100 -1.52 7.28 -1.18
C LEU A 100 -2.67 6.66 -0.37
N LEU A 101 -2.62 6.72 0.97
CA LEU A 101 -3.70 6.25 1.84
C LEU A 101 -5.05 6.90 1.50
N ARG A 102 -5.11 8.24 1.43
CA ARG A 102 -6.35 8.95 1.09
C ARG A 102 -6.86 8.56 -0.29
N ALA A 103 -5.95 8.32 -1.22
CA ALA A 103 -6.31 7.90 -2.56
C ALA A 103 -6.86 6.49 -2.58
N VAL A 104 -6.38 5.54 -1.76
CA VAL A 104 -6.91 4.17 -1.76
C VAL A 104 -8.07 3.95 -0.80
N GLN A 105 -8.29 4.84 0.16
CA GLN A 105 -9.30 4.68 1.21
C GLN A 105 -10.74 4.49 0.69
N HIS A 106 -11.07 5.06 -0.46
CA HIS A 106 -12.40 4.91 -1.06
C HIS A 106 -12.65 3.50 -1.64
N LEU A 107 -11.59 2.72 -1.87
CA LEU A 107 -11.68 1.35 -2.41
C LEU A 107 -12.00 0.32 -1.33
N ALA A 108 -11.67 0.62 -0.06
CA ALA A 108 -12.16 -0.21 1.02
C ALA A 108 -13.67 0.06 1.15
N PRO A 109 -14.50 -0.99 1.26
CA PRO A 109 -15.86 -0.80 1.73
C PRO A 109 -15.74 -0.06 3.06
N VAL A 110 -16.37 1.12 3.15
CA VAL A 110 -16.42 1.88 4.40
C VAL A 110 -16.81 0.88 5.47
N ALA A 111 -15.86 0.52 6.33
CA ALA A 111 -16.17 -0.34 7.45
C ALA A 111 -17.30 0.38 8.17
N LEU A 112 -18.49 -0.22 8.12
CA LEU A 112 -19.69 0.23 8.78
C LEU A 112 -19.29 0.61 10.21
N SER A 113 -19.03 1.90 10.40
CA SER A 113 -18.87 2.51 11.69
C SER A 113 -20.30 2.75 12.14
N THR A 114 -21.02 1.66 12.36
CA THR A 114 -22.35 1.70 12.95
C THR A 114 -22.13 2.24 14.35
N HIS A 115 -22.54 3.49 14.53
CA HIS A 115 -22.92 4.05 15.83
C HIS A 115 -23.57 2.95 16.67
N SER A 116 -22.95 2.61 17.80
CA SER A 116 -23.68 2.03 18.92
C SER A 116 -23.77 3.12 19.98
N ASN A 117 -24.93 3.77 20.01
CA ASN A 117 -25.39 4.55 21.16
C ASN A 117 -25.33 3.65 22.40
N HIS A 118 -24.80 4.19 23.49
CA HIS A 118 -25.23 3.80 24.82
C HIS A 118 -25.18 4.99 25.77
#